data_AF-A0A7W0XEY6-F1
#
_entry.id   AF-A0A7W0XEY6-F1
#
_cell.length_a   1.000
_cell.length_b   1.000
_cell.length_c   1.000
_cell.angle_alpha   90.00
_cell.angle_beta   90.00
_cell.angle_gamma   90.00
#
_symmetry.space_group_name_H-M   'P 1'
#
loop_
_entity.id
_entity.type
_entity.pdbx_description
1 polymer ?
#
loop_
_entity_poly.entity_id
_entity_poly.type
_entity_poly.pdbx_seq_one_letter_code
_entity_poly.pdbx_strand_id
1 'polypeptide(L)' 'ILTQFLIEAVTVTAIGGAIGVGTGFGLAYIISALIGFPLLMSVASAVLGVGVSSVVGIISGLWPAWRAAKLDPIEALRAE' A
#
# COMPACT_ATOMS: atom_id res chain seq x y z
N ILE A 1 3.95 10.18 -18.66
CA ILE A 1 3.63 10.79 -17.34
C ILE A 1 2.64 9.92 -16.57
N LEU A 2 1.45 9.62 -17.10
CA LEU A 2 0.47 8.72 -16.45
C LEU A 2 1.06 7.35 -16.10
N THR A 3 1.72 6.70 -17.06
CA THR A 3 2.36 5.39 -16.86
C THR A 3 3.52 5.44 -15.86
N GLN A 4 4.27 6.53 -15.81
CA GLN A 4 5.34 6.72 -14.82
C GLN A 4 4.76 6.85 -13.41
N PHE A 5 3.75 7.71 -13.21
CA PHE A 5 3.08 7.84 -11.91
C PHE A 5 2.41 6.54 -11.48
N LEU A 6 1.84 5.78 -12.42
CA LEU A 6 1.28 4.46 -12.14
C LEU A 6 2.37 3.50 -11.65
N ILE A 7 3.52 3.44 -12.33
CA ILE A 7 4.65 2.59 -11.93
C ILE A 7 5.19 3.02 -10.56
N GLU A 8 5.31 4.32 -10.31
CA GLU A 8 5.77 4.87 -9.03
C GLU A 8 4.80 4.51 -7.90
N ALA A 9 3.50 4.69 -8.11
CA ALA A 9 2.47 4.31 -7.14
C ALA A 9 2.46 2.80 -6.88
N VAL A 10 2.55 1.96 -7.90
CA VAL A 10 2.63 0.49 -7.76
C VAL A 10 3.90 0.09 -7.00
N THR A 11 5.03 0.73 -7.27
CA THR A 11 6.30 0.44 -6.61
C THR A 11 6.24 0.83 -5.13
N VAL A 12 5.76 2.04 -4.81
CA VAL A 12 5.61 2.52 -3.43
C VAL A 12 4.64 1.65 -2.63
N THR A 13 3.52 1.25 -3.24
CA THR A 13 2.51 0.40 -2.58
C THR A 13 3.01 -1.03 -2.39
N ALA A 14 3.77 -1.59 -3.34
CA ALA A 14 4.42 -2.89 -3.18
C ALA A 14 5.46 -2.89 -2.05
N ILE A 15 6.32 -1.87 -1.99
CA ILE A 15 7.32 -1.72 -0.93
C ILE A 15 6.64 -1.54 0.43
N GLY A 16 5.63 -0.67 0.51
CA GLY A 16 4.85 -0.46 1.73
C GLY A 16 4.14 -1.73 2.20
N GLY A 17 3.57 -2.52 1.28
CA GLY A 17 2.96 -3.82 1.57
C GLY A 17 3.97 -4.83 2.10
N ALA A 18 5.14 -4.95 1.47
CA ALA A 18 6.20 -5.85 1.93
C ALA A 18 6.70 -5.49 3.35
N ILE A 19 6.93 -4.20 3.60
CA ILE A 19 7.33 -3.70 4.93
C ILE A 19 6.23 -3.95 5.95
N GLY A 20 4.97 -3.66 5.62
CA GLY A 20 3.82 -3.87 6.49
C GLY A 20 3.61 -5.34 6.88
N VAL A 21 3.77 -6.26 5.93
CA VAL A 21 3.73 -7.71 6.20
C VAL A 21 4.90 -8.10 7.12
N GLY A 22 6.13 -7.70 6.78
CA GLY A 22 7.32 -8.03 7.57
C GLY A 22 7.21 -7.53 9.02
N THR A 23 6.79 -6.28 9.21
CA THR A 23 6.58 -5.70 10.54
C THR A 23 5.38 -6.32 11.28
N GLY A 24 4.28 -6.63 10.59
CA GLY A 24 3.13 -7.30 11.19
C GLY A 24 3.47 -8.69 11.75
N PHE A 25 4.15 -9.51 10.96
CA PHE A 25 4.65 -10.82 11.41
C PHE A 25 5.70 -10.69 12.52
N GLY A 26 6.64 -9.74 12.38
CA GLY A 26 7.68 -9.50 13.38
C GLY A 26 7.13 -9.07 14.74
N LEU A 27 6.20 -8.10 14.76
CA LEU A 27 5.54 -7.64 15.98
C LEU A 27 4.73 -8.76 16.62
N ALA A 28 3.97 -9.50 15.83
CA ALA A 28 3.23 -10.64 16.32
C ALA A 28 4.16 -11.65 17.02
N TYR A 29 5.27 -12.03 16.38
CA TYR A 29 6.28 -12.93 16.95
C TYR A 29 6.84 -12.42 18.28
N ILE A 30 7.23 -11.14 18.34
CA ILE A 30 7.75 -10.50 19.56
C ILE A 30 6.70 -10.53 20.67
N ILE A 31 5.45 -10.17 20.37
CA ILE A 31 4.34 -10.17 21.35
C ILE A 31 4.11 -11.58 21.90
N SER A 32 4.14 -12.60 21.05
CA SER A 32 4.01 -14.00 21.49
C SER A 32 5.14 -14.47 22.37
N ALA A 33 6.38 -14.11 22.03
CA ALA A 33 7.55 -14.45 22.83
C ALA A 33 7.50 -13.77 24.20
N LEU A 34 6.96 -12.55 24.29
CA LEU A 34 6.82 -11.81 25.54
C LEU A 34 5.66 -12.30 26.43
N ILE A 35 4.51 -12.61 25.83
CA ILE A 35 3.29 -12.97 26.57
C ILE A 35 3.24 -14.49 26.83
N GLY A 36 4.03 -15.30 26.11
CA GLY A 36 4.04 -16.76 26.23
C GLY A 36 2.78 -17.44 25.71
N PHE A 37 1.92 -16.70 25.01
CA PHE A 37 0.68 -17.21 24.43
C PHE A 37 0.91 -17.63 22.97
N PRO A 38 0.38 -18.78 22.51
CA PRO A 38 0.57 -19.23 21.15
C PRO A 38 -0.02 -18.23 20.16
N LEU A 39 0.78 -17.79 19.20
CA LEU A 39 0.30 -17.04 18.04
C LEU A 39 -0.58 -17.91 17.18
N LEU A 40 -1.89 -17.71 17.32
CA LEU A 40 -2.86 -18.18 16.34
C LEU A 40 -3.00 -17.11 15.25
N MET A 41 -1.93 -16.94 14.46
CA MET A 41 -1.97 -16.08 13.30
C MET A 41 -2.69 -16.83 12.17
N SER A 42 -3.96 -16.51 11.93
CA SER A 42 -4.70 -17.18 10.87
C SER A 42 -4.19 -16.71 9.51
N VAL A 43 -4.02 -17.65 8.59
CA VAL A 43 -3.66 -17.31 7.20
C VAL A 43 -4.72 -16.35 6.61
N ALA A 44 -5.97 -16.46 7.03
CA ALA A 44 -7.05 -15.57 6.64
C ALA A 44 -6.82 -14.11 7.06
N SER A 45 -6.32 -13.84 8.27
CA SER A 45 -6.04 -12.46 8.70
C SER A 45 -4.84 -11.86 7.97
N ALA A 46 -3.81 -12.67 7.68
CA ALA A 46 -2.67 -12.24 6.86
C ALA A 46 -3.12 -11.89 5.43
N VAL A 47 -3.93 -12.75 4.79
CA VAL A 47 -4.48 -12.51 3.45
C VAL A 47 -5.39 -11.28 3.44
N LEU A 48 -6.23 -11.10 4.45
CA LEU A 48 -7.06 -9.89 4.58
C LEU A 48 -6.21 -8.63 4.75
N GLY A 49 -5.17 -8.66 5.56
CA GLY A 49 -4.26 -7.52 5.75
C GLY A 49 -3.57 -7.11 4.43
N VAL A 50 -3.04 -8.09 3.70
CA VAL A 50 -2.44 -7.88 2.37
C VAL A 50 -3.48 -7.36 1.37
N GLY A 51 -4.68 -7.92 1.38
CA GLY A 51 -5.77 -7.52 0.49
C GLY A 51 -6.21 -6.08 0.73
N VAL A 52 -6.45 -5.69 1.99
CA VAL A 52 -6.83 -4.33 2.37
C VAL A 52 -5.70 -3.34 2.03
N SER A 53 -4.45 -3.65 2.37
CA SER A 53 -3.29 -2.82 2.02
C SER A 53 -3.18 -2.59 0.51
N SER A 54 -3.35 -3.66 -0.29
CA SER A 54 -3.29 -3.60 -1.75
C SER A 54 -4.42 -2.76 -2.33
N VAL A 55 -5.65 -2.91 -1.84
CA VAL A 55 -6.81 -2.09 -2.27
C VAL A 55 -6.58 -0.62 -1.95
N VAL A 56 -6.15 -0.30 -0.72
CA VAL A 56 -5.87 1.09 -0.32
C VAL A 56 -4.77 1.69 -1.18
N GLY A 57 -3.69 0.95 -1.44
CA GLY A 57 -2.59 1.39 -2.30
C GLY A 57 -3.01 1.64 -3.75
N ILE A 58 -3.80 0.72 -4.33
CA ILE A 58 -4.30 0.88 -5.70
C ILE A 58 -5.22 2.09 -5.79
N ILE A 59 -6.15 2.27 -4.85
CA ILE A 59 -7.08 3.41 -4.86
C ILE A 59 -6.32 4.74 -4.72
N SER A 60 -5.39 4.82 -3.78
CA SER A 60 -4.62 6.04 -3.53
C SER A 60 -3.64 6.37 -4.64
N GLY A 61 -3.17 5.40 -5.43
CA GLY A 61 -2.31 5.63 -6.59
C GLY A 61 -3.08 5.93 -7.88
N LEU A 62 -4.14 5.16 -8.14
CA LEU A 62 -4.89 5.21 -9.40
C LEU A 62 -5.76 6.47 -9.49
N TRP A 63 -6.39 6.89 -8.39
CA TRP A 63 -7.27 8.05 -8.38
C TRP A 63 -6.55 9.38 -8.68
N PRO A 64 -5.44 9.75 -8.02
CA PRO A 64 -4.71 10.96 -8.37
C PRO A 64 -4.02 10.87 -9.74
N ALA A 65 -3.51 9.70 -10.14
CA ALA A 65 -2.93 9.50 -11.45
C ALA A 65 -3.97 9.74 -12.56
N TRP A 66 -5.18 9.20 -12.40
CA TRP A 66 -6.29 9.42 -13.33
C TRP A 66 -6.71 10.89 -13.39
N ARG A 67 -6.76 11.57 -12.23
CA ARG A 67 -7.04 13.00 -12.17
C ARG A 67 -5.95 13.84 -12.87
N ALA A 68 -4.68 13.49 -12.69
CA ALA A 68 -3.55 14.14 -13.33
C ALA A 68 -3.52 13.96 -14.86
N ALA A 69 -3.89 12.78 -15.38
CA ALA A 69 -3.98 12.55 -16.82
C ALA A 69 -5.12 13.29 -17.51
N LYS A 70 -6.14 13.72 -16.77
CA LYS A 70 -7.32 14.40 -17.30
C LYS A 70 -7.27 15.92 -17.16
N LEU A 71 -6.21 16.46 -16.54
CA LEU A 71 -5.95 17.89 -16.48
C LEU A 71 -5.49 18.38 -17.86
N ASP A 72 -6.13 19.44 -18.35
CA ASP A 72 -5.72 20.06 -19.60
C ASP A 72 -4.29 20.60 -19.44
N PRO A 73 -3.35 20.28 -20.36
CA PRO A 73 -1.95 20.66 -20.23
C PRO A 73 -1.74 22.19 -20.18
N ILE A 74 -2.71 22.95 -20.68
CA ILE A 74 -2.74 24.42 -20.62
C ILE A 74 -3.07 24.92 -19.20
N GLU A 75 -3.96 24.22 -18.48
CA GLU A 75 -4.29 24.51 -17.08
C GLU A 75 -3.17 24.09 -16.12
N ALA A 76 -2.50 22.96 -16.39
CA ALA A 76 -1.37 22.49 -15.59
C ALA A 76 -0.15 23.42 -15.62
N LEU A 77 0.02 24.21 -16.69
CA LEU A 77 1.07 25.25 -16.82
C LEU A 77 0.65 26.63 -16.29
N ARG A 78 -0.66 26.86 -16.11
CA ARG A 78 -1.23 28.11 -15.57
C ARG A 78 -1.52 28.04 -14.07
N ALA A 79 -1.54 26.84 -13.50
CA ALA A 79 -1.51 26.64 -12.06
C ALA A 79 -0.10 26.99 -11.56
N GLU A 80 0.09 28.28 -11.25
CA GLU A 80 1.11 28.70 -10.29
C GLU A 80 0.71 28.26 -8.87
#